data_AF-A0A1G8WK15-F1
#
_entry.id   AF-A0A1G8WK15-F1
#
_cell.length_a   1.000
_cell.length_b   1.000
_cell.length_c   1.000
_cell.angle_alpha   90.00
_cell.angle_beta   90.00
_cell.angle_gamma   90.00
#
_symmetry.space_group_name_H-M   'P 1'
#
loop_
_entity.id
_entity.type
_entity.pdbx_description
1 polymer ?
#
loop_
_entity_poly.entity_id
_entity_poly.type
_entity_poly.pdbx_seq_one_letter_code
_entity_poly.pdbx_strand_id
1 'polypeptide(L)'
;MTDIGLYIAYILIGLCIAAALILPLINSLSDPKSLLKVGAGVIALVAVFFIGYALSGTDLTRLATQVVSDQGLSEGTIKMVGGALITMYMLLALAVISIVFTEIVGIFK
;
A
#
# COMPACT_ATOMS: atom_id res chain seq x y z
N MET A 1 -17.39 21.45 -14.21
CA MET A 1 -16.36 22.43 -13.78
C MET A 1 -15.98 21.97 -12.37
N THR A 2 -14.88 21.31 -12.07
CA THR A 2 -13.50 21.29 -12.59
C THR A 2 -12.87 19.92 -12.29
N ASP A 3 -12.86 19.01 -13.27
CA ASP A 3 -12.14 17.72 -13.17
C ASP A 3 -10.66 17.83 -13.58
N ILE A 4 -10.22 19.04 -13.95
CA ILE A 4 -8.84 19.28 -14.37
C ILE A 4 -7.86 18.97 -13.24
N GLY A 5 -8.21 19.29 -11.99
CA GLY A 5 -7.38 18.99 -10.82
C GLY A 5 -7.27 17.48 -10.57
N LEU A 6 -8.37 16.75 -10.76
CA LEU A 6 -8.39 15.30 -10.61
C LEU A 6 -7.61 14.61 -11.73
N TYR A 7 -7.73 15.08 -12.96
CA TYR A 7 -6.98 14.55 -14.11
C TYR A 7 -5.48 14.79 -13.96
N ILE A 8 -5.08 15.98 -13.50
CA ILE A 8 -3.68 16.29 -13.19
C ILE A 8 -3.17 15.38 -12.06
N ALA A 9 -3.97 15.15 -11.01
CA ALA A 9 -3.59 14.26 -9.92
C ALA A 9 -3.36 12.81 -10.42
N TYR A 10 -4.22 12.29 -11.30
CA TYR A 10 -4.01 10.96 -11.90
C TYR A 10 -2.73 10.89 -12.74
N ILE A 11 -2.44 11.92 -13.54
CA ILE A 11 -1.18 11.99 -14.32
C ILE A 11 0.02 12.00 -13.37
N LEU A 12 -0.04 12.80 -12.31
CA LEU A 12 1.06 12.93 -11.36
C LEU A 12 1.31 11.63 -10.60
N ILE A 13 0.25 10.94 -10.17
CA ILE A 13 0.36 9.59 -9.56
C ILE A 13 1.01 8.62 -10.55
N GLY A 14 0.61 8.62 -11.82
CA GLY A 14 1.22 7.78 -12.86
C GLY A 14 2.72 8.05 -13.00
N LEU A 15 3.12 9.32 -13.03
CA LEU A 15 4.53 9.72 -13.10
C LEU A 15 5.31 9.28 -11.84
N CYS A 16 4.71 9.45 -10.65
CA CYS A 16 5.32 9.01 -9.39
C CYS A 16 5.54 7.51 -9.35
N ILE A 17 4.55 6.71 -9.79
CA ILE A 17 4.69 5.25 -9.88
C ILE A 17 5.81 4.89 -10.86
N ALA A 18 5.83 5.52 -12.04
CA ALA A 18 6.87 5.28 -13.04
C ALA A 18 8.26 5.61 -12.48
N ALA A 19 8.45 6.78 -11.86
CA ALA A 19 9.72 7.16 -11.26
C ALA A 19 10.13 6.24 -10.10
N ALA A 20 9.19 5.88 -9.22
CA ALA A 20 9.43 5.01 -8.08
C ALA A 20 9.80 3.57 -8.47
N LEU A 21 9.42 3.11 -9.66
CA LEU A 21 9.79 1.80 -10.17
C LEU A 21 11.04 1.85 -11.06
N ILE A 22 11.10 2.80 -12.00
CA ILE A 22 12.16 2.88 -13.01
C ILE A 22 13.49 3.31 -12.38
N LEU A 23 13.50 4.31 -11.48
CA LEU A 23 14.75 4.82 -10.91
C LEU A 23 15.48 3.77 -10.06
N PRO A 24 14.81 3.04 -9.14
CA PRO A 24 15.47 1.97 -8.41
C PRO A 24 15.90 0.83 -9.32
N LEU A 25 15.10 0.49 -10.35
CA LEU A 25 15.42 -0.61 -11.25
C LEU A 25 16.68 -0.31 -12.06
N ILE A 26 16.80 0.88 -12.65
CA ILE A 26 18.02 1.31 -13.36
C ILE A 26 19.24 1.24 -12.43
N ASN A 27 19.11 1.75 -11.20
CA ASN A 27 20.21 1.75 -10.24
C ASN A 27 20.57 0.34 -9.73
N SER A 28 19.63 -0.60 -9.76
CA SER A 28 19.80 -1.95 -9.22
C SER A 28 20.27 -2.96 -10.27
N LEU A 29 20.15 -2.66 -11.58
CA LEU A 29 20.70 -3.49 -12.67
C LEU A 29 22.22 -3.70 -12.59
N SER A 30 22.94 -2.73 -12.02
CA SER A 30 24.39 -2.83 -11.79
C SER A 30 24.75 -3.79 -10.64
N ASP A 31 23.80 -4.13 -9.77
CA ASP A 31 24.00 -4.95 -8.58
C ASP A 31 22.85 -5.95 -8.36
N PRO A 32 22.93 -7.17 -8.92
CA PRO A 32 21.84 -8.16 -8.85
C PRO A 32 21.49 -8.59 -7.42
N LYS A 33 22.41 -8.44 -6.46
CA LYS A 33 22.13 -8.68 -5.03
C LYS A 33 21.21 -7.62 -4.42
N SER A 34 21.27 -6.38 -4.90
CA SER A 34 20.39 -5.29 -4.47
C SER A 34 18.97 -5.54 -4.97
N LEU A 35 18.82 -6.00 -6.22
CA LEU A 35 17.53 -6.36 -6.81
C LEU A 35 16.80 -7.42 -5.99
N LEU A 36 17.51 -8.45 -5.51
CA LEU A 36 16.91 -9.51 -4.70
C LEU A 36 16.36 -9.00 -3.36
N LYS A 37 17.05 -8.05 -2.72
CA LYS A 37 16.59 -7.45 -1.46
C LYS A 37 15.34 -6.59 -1.66
N VAL A 38 15.33 -5.77 -2.71
CA VAL A 38 14.16 -4.97 -3.09
C VAL A 38 12.99 -5.88 -3.44
N GLY A 39 13.22 -6.92 -4.25
CA GLY A 39 12.21 -7.90 -4.62
C GLY A 39 11.61 -8.63 -3.41
N ALA A 40 12.43 -9.04 -2.44
CA ALA A 40 11.95 -9.64 -1.20
C ALA A 40 11.05 -8.67 -0.40
N GLY A 41 11.42 -7.39 -0.32
CA GLY A 41 10.60 -6.36 0.32
C GLY A 41 9.25 -6.15 -0.38
N VAL A 42 9.23 -6.11 -1.70
CA VAL A 42 8.00 -5.99 -2.50
C VAL A 42 7.09 -7.21 -2.32
N ILE A 43 7.66 -8.43 -2.33
CA ILE A 43 6.89 -9.66 -2.10
C ILE A 43 6.27 -9.65 -0.70
N ALA A 44 7.02 -9.26 0.32
CA ALA A 44 6.50 -9.13 1.68
C ALA A 44 5.36 -8.10 1.77
N LEU A 45 5.50 -6.94 1.12
CA LEU A 45 4.44 -5.92 1.06
C LEU A 45 3.17 -6.47 0.40
N VAL A 46 3.31 -7.14 -0.74
CA VAL A 46 2.19 -7.75 -1.48
C VAL A 46 1.50 -8.80 -0.60
N ALA A 47 2.25 -9.64 0.12
CA ALA A 47 1.68 -10.61 1.03
C ALA A 47 0.85 -9.95 2.15
N VAL A 48 1.37 -8.90 2.78
CA VAL A 48 0.65 -8.13 3.81
C VAL A 48 -0.60 -7.47 3.23
N PHE A 49 -0.54 -6.95 1.99
CA PHE A 49 -1.69 -6.39 1.30
C PHE A 49 -2.78 -7.44 1.04
N PHE A 50 -2.41 -8.63 0.58
CA PHE A 50 -3.39 -9.72 0.39
C PHE A 50 -4.05 -10.14 1.70
N ILE A 51 -3.30 -10.16 2.81
CA ILE A 51 -3.86 -10.41 4.14
C ILE A 51 -4.86 -9.30 4.49
N GLY A 52 -4.50 -8.02 4.29
CA GLY A 52 -5.38 -6.89 4.57
C GLY A 52 -6.65 -6.90 3.69
N TYR A 53 -6.50 -7.25 2.41
CA TYR A 53 -7.61 -7.39 1.47
C TYR A 53 -8.54 -8.56 1.80
N ALA A 54 -7.99 -9.68 2.29
CA ALA A 54 -8.77 -10.83 2.75
C ALA A 54 -9.52 -10.51 4.06
N LEU A 55 -8.89 -9.74 4.96
CA LEU A 55 -9.49 -9.26 6.22
C LEU A 55 -10.53 -8.15 6.01
N SER A 56 -10.47 -7.43 4.88
CA SER A 56 -11.52 -6.50 4.46
C SER A 56 -12.80 -7.27 4.10
N GLY A 57 -13.50 -7.75 5.13
CA GLY A 57 -14.70 -8.56 5.02
C GLY A 57 -15.84 -7.88 4.27
N THR A 58 -16.73 -8.70 3.72
CA THR A 58 -17.93 -8.25 2.99
C THR A 58 -18.91 -7.49 3.86
N ASP A 59 -18.92 -7.67 5.18
CA ASP A 59 -19.89 -7.00 6.06
C ASP A 59 -19.63 -5.50 6.22
N LEU A 60 -18.37 -5.10 6.45
CA LEU A 60 -17.96 -3.68 6.44
C LEU A 60 -18.10 -3.09 5.04
N THR A 61 -17.80 -3.89 4.00
CA THR A 61 -17.97 -3.49 2.61
C THR A 61 -19.45 -3.27 2.27
N ARG A 62 -20.38 -4.11 2.77
CA ARG A 62 -21.83 -4.00 2.55
C ARG A 62 -22.43 -2.81 3.27
N LEU A 63 -22.02 -2.57 4.53
CA LEU A 63 -22.43 -1.37 5.28
C LEU A 63 -21.94 -0.09 4.60
N ALA A 64 -20.67 -0.04 4.19
CA ALA A 64 -20.13 1.09 3.43
C ALA A 64 -20.79 1.21 2.05
N THR A 65 -21.09 0.10 1.38
CA THR A 65 -21.78 0.13 0.10
C THR A 65 -23.19 0.67 0.27
N GLN A 66 -23.96 0.27 1.28
CA GLN A 66 -25.30 0.84 1.53
C GLN A 66 -25.27 2.36 1.77
N VAL A 67 -24.24 2.87 2.44
CA VAL A 67 -24.10 4.33 2.71
C VAL A 67 -23.64 5.09 1.46
N VAL A 68 -22.88 4.46 0.58
CA VAL A 68 -22.23 5.11 -0.57
C VAL A 68 -22.84 4.67 -1.91
N SER A 69 -23.93 3.88 -1.89
CA SER A 69 -24.67 3.40 -3.06
C SER A 69 -25.20 4.55 -3.92
N ASP A 70 -25.59 5.66 -3.29
CA ASP A 70 -26.04 6.87 -3.98
C ASP A 70 -24.93 7.57 -4.77
N GLN A 71 -23.66 7.23 -4.54
CA GLN A 71 -22.49 7.78 -5.24
C GLN A 71 -22.01 6.86 -6.38
N GLY A 72 -22.70 5.75 -6.67
CA GLY A 72 -22.37 4.85 -7.79
C GLY A 72 -21.07 4.04 -7.62
N LEU A 73 -20.57 3.88 -6.39
CA LEU A 73 -19.37 3.09 -6.14
C LEU A 73 -19.67 1.58 -6.14
N SER A 74 -18.87 0.82 -6.88
CA SER A 74 -18.95 -0.65 -6.89
C SER A 74 -18.41 -1.26 -5.59
N GLU A 75 -19.03 -2.35 -5.12
CA GLU A 75 -18.57 -3.14 -3.96
C GLU A 75 -17.07 -3.50 -4.06
N GLY A 76 -16.57 -3.76 -5.27
CA GLY A 76 -15.16 -4.09 -5.52
C GLY A 76 -14.21 -2.94 -5.17
N THR A 77 -14.59 -1.69 -5.50
CA THR A 77 -13.80 -0.50 -5.17
C THR A 77 -13.75 -0.25 -3.68
N ILE A 78 -14.89 -0.41 -2.99
CA ILE A 78 -14.99 -0.22 -1.55
C ILE A 78 -14.14 -1.25 -0.80
N LYS A 79 -14.20 -2.52 -1.21
CA LYS A 79 -13.35 -3.57 -0.65
C LYS A 79 -11.86 -3.32 -0.87
N MET A 80 -11.49 -2.79 -2.03
CA MET A 80 -10.10 -2.45 -2.34
C MET A 80 -9.57 -1.33 -1.44
N VAL A 81 -10.36 -0.27 -1.23
CA VAL A 81 -10.00 0.84 -0.33
C VAL A 81 -9.94 0.35 1.12
N GLY A 82 -10.91 -0.45 1.57
CA GLY A 82 -10.90 -1.06 2.90
C GLY A 82 -9.67 -1.94 3.14
N GLY A 83 -9.33 -2.79 2.18
CA GLY A 83 -8.11 -3.61 2.21
C GLY A 83 -6.83 -2.78 2.27
N ALA A 84 -6.76 -1.69 1.49
CA ALA A 84 -5.61 -0.77 1.51
C ALA A 84 -5.45 -0.07 2.86
N LEU A 85 -6.55 0.38 3.48
CA LEU A 85 -6.54 0.99 4.81
C LEU A 85 -6.11 0.00 5.90
N ILE A 86 -6.65 -1.22 5.90
CA ILE A 86 -6.25 -2.26 6.85
C ILE A 86 -4.76 -2.58 6.70
N THR A 87 -4.28 -2.68 5.46
CA THR A 87 -2.85 -2.88 5.17
C THR A 87 -1.99 -1.76 5.74
N MET A 88 -2.38 -0.50 5.54
CA MET A 88 -1.69 0.66 6.12
C MET A 88 -1.60 0.55 7.65
N TYR A 89 -2.70 0.23 8.32
CA TYR A 89 -2.72 0.10 9.78
C TYR A 89 -1.85 -1.05 10.28
N MET A 90 -1.83 -2.19 9.58
CA MET A 90 -0.92 -3.28 9.91
C MET A 90 0.55 -2.89 9.76
N LEU A 91 0.90 -2.23 8.65
CA LEU A 91 2.27 -1.77 8.43
C LEU A 91 2.69 -0.72 9.46
N LEU A 92 1.79 0.17 9.85
CA LEU A 92 2.03 1.15 10.91
C LEU A 92 2.31 0.46 12.24
N ALA A 93 1.48 -0.51 12.63
CA ALA A 93 1.68 -1.29 13.86
C ALA A 93 3.02 -2.05 13.83
N LEU A 94 3.33 -2.72 12.72
CA LEU A 94 4.61 -3.41 12.52
C LEU A 94 5.79 -2.44 12.59
N ALA A 95 5.67 -1.25 12.01
CA ALA A 95 6.73 -0.24 12.07
C ALA A 95 6.98 0.22 13.50
N VAL A 96 5.92 0.50 14.28
CA VAL A 96 6.05 0.89 15.69
C VAL A 96 6.72 -0.23 16.50
N ILE A 97 6.28 -1.48 16.34
CA ILE A 97 6.89 -2.64 17.02
C ILE A 97 8.37 -2.79 16.63
N SER A 98 8.69 -2.62 15.34
CA SER A 98 10.06 -2.74 14.83
C SER A 98 10.97 -1.66 15.39
N ILE A 99 10.48 -0.43 15.52
CA ILE A 99 11.22 0.67 16.15
C ILE A 99 11.50 0.34 17.61
N VAL A 100 10.47 -0.03 18.38
CA VAL A 100 10.63 -0.38 19.82
C VAL A 100 11.62 -1.53 19.99
N PHE A 101 11.53 -2.58 19.18
CA PHE A 101 12.47 -3.70 19.23
C PHE A 101 13.91 -3.27 18.91
N THR A 102 14.09 -2.40 17.92
CA THR A 102 15.41 -1.88 17.53
C THR A 102 16.05 -1.07 18.66
N GLU A 103 15.26 -0.22 19.34
CA GLU A 103 15.73 0.54 20.50
C GLU A 103 16.14 -0.39 21.66
N ILE A 104 15.32 -1.40 21.97
CA ILE A 104 15.62 -2.36 23.06
C ILE A 104 16.91 -3.13 22.75
N VAL A 105 17.03 -3.72 21.56
CA VAL A 105 18.22 -4.48 21.17
C VAL A 105 19.46 -3.57 21.08
N GLY A 106 19.28 -2.32 20.66
CA GLY A 106 20.34 -1.31 20.63
C GLY A 106 20.90 -0.99 22.02
N ILE A 107 20.07 -0.97 23.07
CA ILE A 107 20.50 -0.73 24.45
C ILE A 107 21.34 -1.89 25.01
N PHE A 108 21.10 -3.13 24.55
CA PHE A 108 21.85 -4.31 24.98
C PHE A 108 23.13 -4.57 24.17
N LYS A 109 23.44 -3.72 23.20
CA LYS A 109 24.63 -3.81 22.35
C LYS A 109 25.65 -2.74 22.72
#